data_AF-A0A2M7TMA5-F1
#
_entry.id   AF-A0A2M7TMA5-F1
#
_cell.length_a   1.000
_cell.length_b   1.000
_cell.length_c   1.000
_cell.angle_alpha   90.00
_cell.angle_beta   90.00
_cell.angle_gamma   90.00
#
_symmetry.space_group_name_H-M   'P 1'
#
loop_
_entity.id
_entity.type
_entity.pdbx_description
1 polymer ?
#
loop_
_entity_poly.entity_id
_entity_poly.type
_entity_poly.pdbx_seq_one_letter_code
_entity_poly.pdbx_strand_id
1 'polypeptide(L)'
;MNQTIRKQYSKQLEYFQSQIPLGSQSAGVLIATVEHYHQIIAEIEKQSGEDLSRFRIPDSVFRDRDTYMTNGFRDRLGSLIGYLKADIEEEKEEGSSDTLKIITGIQRTLRKLFRTKPNSEKAVQEKLEDLFNGQQLNFKREQEHIPYSSKTYIPDFTFEDINGVVEVKFCNNIEREKELIAEINDDIQAYSTRYKNLIFVIYDGGGFIRDEEKFKQDIESKSVVVEIVKH
;
A
#
# COMPACT_ATOMS: atom_id res chain seq x y z
N MET A 1 -14.75 -3.82 15.75
CA MET A 1 -13.65 -4.76 16.03
C MET A 1 -12.30 -4.13 15.66
N ASN A 2 -11.24 -4.36 16.45
CA ASN A 2 -9.89 -3.81 16.19
C ASN A 2 -9.28 -4.36 14.87
N GLN A 3 -8.64 -3.50 14.07
CA GLN A 3 -8.01 -3.87 12.79
C GLN A 3 -6.94 -4.97 12.93
N THR A 4 -6.16 -4.99 14.02
CA THR A 4 -5.15 -6.03 14.26
C THR A 4 -5.81 -7.41 14.36
N ILE A 5 -6.95 -7.48 15.06
CA ILE A 5 -7.75 -8.71 15.20
C ILE A 5 -8.30 -9.11 13.81
N ARG A 6 -8.91 -8.18 13.07
CA ARG A 6 -9.41 -8.43 11.71
C ARG A 6 -8.34 -8.99 10.78
N LYS A 7 -7.13 -8.40 10.78
CA LYS A 7 -6.01 -8.79 9.91
C LYS A 7 -5.40 -10.13 10.30
N GLN A 8 -5.29 -10.41 11.59
CA GLN A 8 -4.82 -11.70 12.09
C GLN A 8 -5.78 -12.82 11.66
N TYR A 9 -7.08 -12.65 11.94
CA TYR A 9 -8.06 -13.71 11.72
C TYR A 9 -8.45 -13.88 10.25
N SER A 10 -8.46 -12.82 9.43
CA SER A 10 -8.66 -12.97 7.98
C SER A 10 -7.57 -13.84 7.36
N LYS A 11 -6.30 -13.64 7.69
CA LYS A 11 -5.19 -14.49 7.21
C LYS A 11 -5.29 -15.93 7.70
N GLN A 12 -5.63 -16.13 8.98
CA GLN A 12 -5.83 -17.46 9.55
C GLN A 12 -6.95 -18.20 8.81
N LEU A 13 -8.06 -17.52 8.53
CA LEU A 13 -9.22 -18.09 7.83
C LEU A 13 -8.95 -18.33 6.34
N GLU A 14 -8.16 -17.50 5.66
CA GLU A 14 -7.69 -17.76 4.29
C GLU A 14 -6.79 -19.00 4.22
N TYR A 15 -5.85 -19.12 5.17
CA TYR A 15 -5.03 -20.32 5.27
C TYR A 15 -5.90 -21.55 5.54
N PHE A 16 -6.85 -21.45 6.47
CA PHE A 16 -7.81 -22.51 6.74
C PHE A 16 -8.65 -22.86 5.50
N GLN A 17 -9.11 -21.87 4.75
CA GLN A 17 -9.87 -22.07 3.50
C GLN A 17 -9.05 -22.82 2.45
N SER A 18 -7.74 -22.55 2.37
CA SER A 18 -6.84 -23.22 1.42
C SER A 18 -6.71 -24.74 1.66
N GLN A 19 -6.97 -25.19 2.89
CA GLN A 19 -6.95 -26.62 3.26
C GLN A 19 -8.25 -27.35 2.88
N ILE A 20 -9.29 -26.63 2.45
CA ILE A 20 -10.59 -27.21 2.05
C ILE A 20 -10.55 -27.53 0.56
N PRO A 21 -10.92 -28.75 0.12
CA PRO A 21 -10.94 -29.11 -1.29
C PRO A 21 -11.78 -28.16 -2.18
N LEU A 22 -11.28 -27.90 -3.39
CA LEU A 22 -11.99 -27.15 -4.42
C LEU A 22 -12.98 -28.07 -5.16
N GLY A 23 -14.27 -27.87 -4.93
CA GLY A 23 -15.28 -28.02 -5.99
C GLY A 23 -15.66 -29.41 -6.51
N SER A 24 -15.31 -30.53 -5.88
CA SER A 24 -16.05 -31.78 -6.15
C SER A 24 -17.15 -31.97 -5.12
N GLN A 25 -18.41 -32.02 -5.56
CA GLN A 25 -19.60 -32.27 -4.72
C GLN A 25 -19.51 -33.58 -3.90
N SER A 26 -18.49 -34.42 -4.15
CA SER A 26 -18.27 -35.70 -3.49
C SER A 26 -17.48 -35.60 -2.18
N ALA A 27 -16.56 -34.64 -2.01
CA ALA A 27 -15.82 -34.49 -0.76
C ALA A 27 -16.66 -33.69 0.24
N GLY A 28 -17.13 -34.33 1.32
CA GLY A 28 -17.75 -33.63 2.45
C GLY A 28 -16.69 -33.02 3.37
N VAL A 29 -17.05 -31.97 4.12
CA VAL A 29 -16.19 -31.39 5.16
C VAL A 29 -16.45 -32.11 6.47
N LEU A 30 -15.42 -32.65 7.10
CA LEU A 30 -15.54 -33.38 8.36
C LEU A 30 -16.13 -32.48 9.47
N ILE A 31 -16.94 -33.06 10.36
CA ILE A 31 -17.47 -32.36 11.54
C ILE A 31 -16.35 -31.66 12.32
N ALA A 32 -15.22 -32.33 12.56
CA ALA A 32 -14.08 -31.76 13.28
C ALA A 32 -13.54 -30.46 12.64
N THR A 33 -13.58 -30.37 11.30
CA THR A 33 -13.18 -29.15 10.58
C THR A 33 -14.20 -28.03 10.79
N VAL A 34 -15.49 -28.35 10.82
CA VAL A 34 -16.55 -27.38 11.12
C VAL A 34 -16.50 -26.90 12.57
N GLU A 35 -16.24 -27.80 13.51
CA GLU A 35 -16.05 -27.46 14.92
C GLU A 35 -14.85 -26.54 15.11
N HIS A 36 -13.72 -26.81 14.44
CA HIS A 36 -12.56 -25.93 14.47
C HIS A 36 -12.88 -24.54 13.92
N TYR A 37 -13.64 -24.46 12.84
CA TYR A 37 -14.12 -23.17 12.32
C TYR A 37 -15.03 -22.44 13.32
N HIS A 38 -15.94 -23.13 14.02
CA HIS A 38 -16.76 -22.53 15.07
C HIS A 38 -15.95 -22.08 16.28
N GLN A 39 -14.86 -22.79 16.63
CA GLN A 39 -13.92 -22.36 17.66
C GLN A 39 -13.24 -21.05 17.27
N ILE A 40 -12.77 -20.92 16.03
CA ILE A 40 -12.19 -19.66 15.52
C ILE A 40 -13.23 -18.52 15.62
N ILE A 41 -14.48 -18.76 15.23
CA ILE A 41 -15.55 -17.75 15.41
C ILE A 41 -15.67 -17.34 16.88
N ALA A 42 -15.77 -18.30 17.80
CA ALA A 42 -15.92 -18.01 19.23
C ALA A 42 -14.72 -17.24 19.81
N GLU A 43 -13.51 -17.51 19.34
CA GLU A 43 -12.32 -16.73 19.70
C GLU A 43 -12.41 -15.28 19.21
N ILE A 44 -12.84 -15.08 17.96
CA ILE A 44 -13.02 -13.72 17.41
C ILE A 44 -14.11 -12.99 18.20
N GLU A 45 -15.24 -13.62 18.49
CA GLU A 45 -16.33 -13.05 19.30
C GLU A 45 -15.80 -12.63 20.68
N LYS A 46 -15.02 -13.49 21.34
CA LYS A 46 -14.41 -13.21 22.65
C LYS A 46 -13.43 -12.03 22.63
N GLN A 47 -12.62 -11.90 21.58
CA GLN A 47 -11.62 -10.83 21.49
C GLN A 47 -12.20 -9.51 20.98
N SER A 48 -13.20 -9.56 20.11
CA SER A 48 -13.78 -8.38 19.47
C SER A 48 -14.99 -7.81 20.22
N GLY A 49 -15.70 -8.64 21.00
CA GLY A 49 -16.98 -8.29 21.60
C GLY A 49 -18.15 -8.25 20.60
N GLU A 50 -17.94 -8.65 19.35
CA GLU A 50 -18.98 -8.69 18.32
C GLU A 50 -19.69 -10.05 18.26
N ASP A 51 -20.96 -10.04 17.88
CA ASP A 51 -21.73 -11.25 17.59
C ASP A 51 -21.51 -11.67 16.12
N LEU A 52 -20.95 -12.87 15.93
CA LEU A 52 -20.63 -13.45 14.64
C LEU A 52 -21.43 -14.73 14.37
N SER A 53 -22.49 -14.99 15.15
CA SER A 53 -23.37 -16.15 15.03
C SER A 53 -23.89 -16.39 13.60
N ARG A 54 -24.15 -15.31 12.84
CA ARG A 54 -24.59 -15.37 11.43
C ARG A 54 -23.61 -16.07 10.47
N PHE A 55 -22.34 -16.20 10.85
CA PHE A 55 -21.30 -16.84 10.05
C PHE A 55 -21.07 -18.32 10.43
N ARG A 56 -21.76 -18.81 11.47
CA ARG A 56 -21.73 -20.22 11.83
C ARG A 56 -22.39 -21.07 10.75
N ILE A 57 -21.96 -22.32 10.67
CA ILE A 57 -22.50 -23.30 9.72
C ILE A 57 -23.77 -23.87 10.31
N PRO A 58 -24.94 -23.71 9.65
CA PRO A 58 -26.17 -24.27 10.16
C PRO A 58 -26.26 -25.77 9.86
N ASP A 59 -26.99 -26.49 10.70
CA ASP A 59 -27.25 -27.93 10.56
C ASP A 59 -27.94 -28.28 9.23
N SER A 60 -28.60 -27.31 8.57
CA SER A 60 -29.19 -27.50 7.25
C SER A 60 -28.18 -27.81 6.15
N VAL A 61 -26.88 -27.58 6.40
CA VAL A 61 -25.76 -27.86 5.49
C VAL A 61 -25.16 -29.25 5.79
N PHE A 62 -25.64 -29.94 6.81
CA PHE A 62 -25.24 -31.31 7.13
C PHE A 62 -25.64 -32.26 6.00
N ARG A 63 -24.70 -33.12 5.58
CA ARG A 63 -24.89 -34.02 4.44
C ARG A 63 -25.19 -35.44 4.90
N ASP A 64 -24.32 -36.00 5.73
CA ASP A 64 -24.37 -37.37 6.25
C ASP A 64 -23.60 -37.46 7.58
N ARG A 65 -23.57 -38.65 8.20
CA ARG A 65 -23.17 -38.89 9.60
C ARG A 65 -21.96 -38.10 10.09
N ASP A 66 -20.96 -37.87 9.23
CA ASP A 66 -19.70 -37.26 9.64
C ASP A 66 -19.30 -36.04 8.79
N THR A 67 -20.17 -35.59 7.87
CA THR A 67 -19.80 -34.54 6.91
C THR A 67 -20.85 -33.46 6.63
N TYR A 68 -20.36 -32.25 6.36
CA TYR A 68 -21.10 -31.10 5.87
C TYR A 68 -20.88 -30.89 4.37
N MET A 69 -21.84 -30.25 3.71
CA MET A 69 -21.70 -29.85 2.30
C MET A 69 -20.60 -28.79 2.16
N THR A 70 -19.58 -29.10 1.35
CA THR A 70 -18.43 -28.23 1.09
C THR A 70 -18.79 -26.85 0.59
N ASN A 71 -19.83 -26.73 -0.25
CA ASN A 71 -20.27 -25.42 -0.76
C ASN A 71 -20.84 -24.54 0.35
N GLY A 72 -21.80 -25.04 1.14
CA GLY A 72 -22.38 -24.24 2.23
C GLY A 72 -21.37 -23.88 3.32
N PHE A 73 -20.36 -24.75 3.54
CA PHE A 73 -19.23 -24.42 4.41
C PHE A 73 -18.39 -23.26 3.86
N ARG A 74 -17.97 -23.38 2.60
CA ARG A 74 -17.12 -22.38 1.93
C ARG A 74 -17.83 -21.03 1.78
N ASP A 75 -19.14 -21.02 1.54
CA ASP A 75 -19.92 -19.79 1.41
C ASP A 75 -19.92 -18.99 2.72
N ARG A 76 -20.13 -19.67 3.87
CA ARG A 76 -20.11 -19.05 5.19
C ARG A 76 -18.72 -18.56 5.58
N LEU A 77 -17.70 -19.39 5.34
CA LEU A 77 -16.31 -19.04 5.55
C LEU A 77 -15.89 -17.83 4.71
N GLY A 78 -16.24 -17.84 3.41
CA GLY A 78 -15.97 -16.72 2.50
C GLY A 78 -16.67 -15.44 2.93
N SER A 79 -17.92 -15.54 3.40
CA SER A 79 -18.67 -14.41 3.94
C SER A 79 -18.01 -13.81 5.18
N LEU A 80 -17.47 -14.64 6.07
CA LEU A 80 -16.73 -14.16 7.25
C LEU A 80 -15.42 -13.48 6.83
N ILE A 81 -14.65 -14.09 5.92
CA ILE A 81 -13.42 -13.48 5.38
C ILE A 81 -13.72 -12.11 4.77
N GLY A 82 -14.78 -12.02 3.94
CA GLY A 82 -15.22 -10.77 3.34
C GLY A 82 -15.60 -9.72 4.38
N TYR A 83 -16.39 -10.10 5.40
CA TYR A 83 -16.74 -9.21 6.51
C TYR A 83 -15.52 -8.69 7.26
N LEU A 84 -14.53 -9.53 7.54
CA LEU A 84 -13.30 -9.12 8.21
C LEU A 84 -12.47 -8.16 7.36
N LYS A 85 -12.52 -8.32 6.02
CA LYS A 85 -11.75 -7.53 5.07
C LYS A 85 -12.37 -6.19 4.67
N ALA A 86 -13.69 -6.04 4.70
CA ALA A 86 -14.37 -4.82 4.27
C ALA A 86 -13.74 -3.55 4.92
N ASP A 87 -13.59 -3.55 6.24
CA ASP A 87 -12.98 -2.44 6.99
C ASP A 87 -11.44 -2.35 6.83
N ILE A 88 -10.77 -3.39 6.32
CA ILE A 88 -9.32 -3.37 6.00
C ILE A 88 -9.10 -2.78 4.60
N GLU A 89 -10.04 -3.01 3.69
CA GLU A 89 -9.97 -2.57 2.28
C GLU A 89 -10.36 -1.10 2.12
N GLU A 90 -11.29 -0.56 2.93
CA GLU A 90 -11.65 0.88 2.90
C GLU A 90 -10.45 1.83 3.10
N GLU A 91 -9.54 1.59 4.06
CA GLU A 91 -8.32 2.41 4.20
C GLU A 91 -7.26 2.13 3.12
N LYS A 92 -7.31 0.94 2.50
CA LYS A 92 -6.37 0.55 1.45
C LYS A 92 -6.72 1.17 0.11
N GLU A 93 -8.00 1.39 -0.20
CA GLU A 93 -8.44 1.88 -1.50
C GLU A 93 -8.21 3.39 -1.68
N GLU A 94 -8.48 4.22 -0.67
CA GLU A 94 -8.27 5.67 -0.78
C GLU A 94 -6.77 6.01 -0.85
N GLY A 95 -5.96 5.46 0.07
CA GLY A 95 -4.51 5.68 0.10
C GLY A 95 -3.76 5.10 -1.12
N SER A 96 -4.24 3.98 -1.68
CA SER A 96 -3.68 3.35 -2.88
C SER A 96 -4.04 4.11 -4.15
N SER A 97 -5.29 4.57 -4.28
CA SER A 97 -5.76 5.29 -5.46
C SER A 97 -4.98 6.59 -5.68
N ASP A 98 -4.80 7.40 -4.64
CA ASP A 98 -4.09 8.67 -4.77
C ASP A 98 -2.58 8.50 -4.95
N THR A 99 -1.98 7.50 -4.28
CA THR A 99 -0.58 7.12 -4.55
C THR A 99 -0.38 6.72 -6.02
N LEU A 100 -1.29 5.93 -6.58
CA LEU A 100 -1.26 5.55 -7.99
C LEU A 100 -1.50 6.76 -8.91
N LYS A 101 -2.41 7.68 -8.58
CA LYS A 101 -2.62 8.91 -9.35
C LYS A 101 -1.38 9.79 -9.38
N ILE A 102 -0.68 9.93 -8.25
CA ILE A 102 0.58 10.67 -8.15
C ILE A 102 1.62 10.05 -9.08
N ILE A 103 1.92 8.76 -8.90
CA ILE A 103 2.95 8.04 -9.67
C ILE A 103 2.62 8.09 -11.17
N THR A 104 1.40 7.71 -11.56
CA THR A 104 1.00 7.68 -12.97
C THR A 104 0.92 9.09 -13.57
N GLY A 105 0.55 10.10 -12.78
CA GLY A 105 0.55 11.50 -13.14
C GLY A 105 1.96 11.96 -13.51
N ILE A 106 2.93 11.73 -12.62
CA ILE A 106 4.34 12.05 -12.80
C ILE A 106 4.87 11.41 -14.08
N GLN A 107 4.74 10.09 -14.22
CA GLN A 107 5.25 9.33 -15.35
C GLN A 107 4.67 9.81 -16.69
N ARG A 108 3.37 10.13 -16.74
CA ARG A 108 2.69 10.47 -18.01
C ARG A 108 2.77 11.93 -18.39
N THR A 109 2.95 12.81 -17.40
CA THR A 109 2.66 14.25 -17.58
C THR A 109 3.86 15.13 -17.28
N LEU A 110 4.69 14.82 -16.27
CA LEU A 110 5.72 15.75 -15.79
C LEU A 110 6.67 16.20 -16.91
N ARG A 111 7.19 15.25 -17.71
CA ARG A 111 8.05 15.57 -18.87
C ARG A 111 7.39 16.52 -19.87
N LYS A 112 6.08 16.38 -20.09
CA LYS A 112 5.32 17.17 -21.09
C LYS A 112 5.06 18.59 -20.64
N LEU A 113 5.12 18.87 -19.34
CA LEU A 113 5.01 20.23 -18.80
C LEU A 113 6.23 21.10 -19.13
N PHE A 114 7.36 20.47 -19.49
CA PHE A 114 8.58 21.15 -19.87
C PHE A 114 8.73 21.28 -21.38
N ARG A 115 8.53 22.49 -21.91
CA ARG A 115 8.85 22.83 -23.31
C ARG A 115 10.36 22.83 -23.56
N THR A 116 11.12 23.30 -22.59
CA THR A 116 12.59 23.33 -22.59
C THR A 116 13.09 22.60 -21.36
N LYS A 117 14.35 22.14 -21.41
CA LYS A 117 15.02 21.50 -20.26
C LYS A 117 14.91 22.39 -19.01
N PRO A 118 14.44 21.86 -17.87
CA PRO A 118 14.48 22.61 -16.62
C PRO A 118 15.93 22.92 -16.23
N ASN A 119 16.13 24.03 -15.53
CA ASN A 119 17.45 24.48 -15.11
C ASN A 119 17.74 24.24 -13.62
N SER A 120 16.74 23.79 -12.86
CA SER A 120 16.81 23.65 -11.41
C SER A 120 15.75 22.69 -10.89
N GLU A 121 15.98 22.17 -9.69
CA GLU A 121 15.02 21.37 -8.92
C GLU A 121 13.73 22.14 -8.62
N LYS A 122 13.86 23.43 -8.26
CA LYS A 122 12.72 24.32 -8.05
C LYS A 122 11.80 24.41 -9.26
N ALA A 123 12.36 24.47 -10.48
CA ALA A 123 11.55 24.46 -11.69
C ALA A 123 10.77 23.14 -11.87
N VAL A 124 11.34 22.01 -11.41
CA VAL A 124 10.66 20.71 -11.38
C VAL A 124 9.54 20.68 -10.34
N GLN A 125 9.80 21.18 -9.13
CA GLN A 125 8.80 21.31 -8.07
C GLN A 125 7.61 22.16 -8.52
N GLU A 126 7.84 23.31 -9.15
CA GLU A 126 6.77 24.18 -9.68
C GLU A 126 5.86 23.44 -10.67
N LYS A 127 6.42 22.56 -11.52
CA LYS A 127 5.61 21.77 -12.45
C LYS A 127 4.93 20.57 -11.82
N LEU A 128 5.49 20.02 -10.76
CA LEU A 128 4.79 19.02 -9.95
C LEU A 128 3.62 19.63 -9.19
N GLU A 129 3.79 20.84 -8.66
CA GLU A 129 2.69 21.59 -8.03
C GLU A 129 1.56 21.87 -9.04
N ASP A 130 1.88 22.36 -10.25
CA ASP A 130 0.90 22.52 -11.35
C ASP A 130 0.17 21.20 -11.64
N LEU A 131 0.89 20.08 -11.66
CA LEU A 131 0.35 18.75 -11.92
C LEU A 131 -0.60 18.29 -10.81
N PHE A 132 -0.17 18.38 -9.55
CA PHE A 132 -0.97 17.96 -8.40
C PHE A 132 -2.24 18.80 -8.25
N ASN A 133 -2.15 20.11 -8.47
CA ASN A 133 -3.31 21.01 -8.53
C ASN A 133 -4.26 20.61 -9.68
N GLY A 134 -3.72 20.32 -10.86
CA GLY A 134 -4.53 19.85 -12.00
C GLY A 134 -5.23 18.51 -11.75
N GLN A 135 -4.68 17.66 -10.88
CA GLN A 135 -5.27 16.40 -10.44
C GLN A 135 -6.20 16.56 -9.22
N GLN A 136 -6.34 17.77 -8.66
CA GLN A 136 -7.12 18.06 -7.46
C GLN A 136 -6.69 17.24 -6.24
N LEU A 137 -5.37 17.02 -6.09
CA LEU A 137 -4.82 16.35 -4.92
C LEU A 137 -4.67 17.32 -3.75
N ASN A 138 -4.92 16.85 -2.53
CA ASN A 138 -4.67 17.62 -1.31
C ASN A 138 -3.22 17.44 -0.86
N PHE A 139 -2.43 18.50 -0.91
CA PHE A 139 -1.03 18.48 -0.47
C PHE A 139 -0.62 19.77 0.23
N LYS A 140 0.46 19.70 1.00
CA LYS A 140 1.16 20.85 1.57
C LYS A 140 2.56 20.91 1.01
N ARG A 141 2.96 22.07 0.47
CA ARG A 141 4.29 22.33 -0.06
C ARG A 141 5.20 22.96 1.00
N GLU A 142 6.33 22.33 1.31
CA GLU A 142 7.39 22.87 2.19
C GLU A 142 6.89 23.34 3.59
N GLN A 143 5.81 22.78 4.12
CA GLN A 143 5.22 23.20 5.42
C GLN A 143 5.67 22.35 6.62
N GLU A 144 6.09 21.12 6.38
CA GLU A 144 6.37 20.16 7.44
C GLU A 144 7.85 20.18 7.82
N HIS A 145 8.12 20.22 9.12
CA HIS A 145 9.47 20.19 9.66
C HIS A 145 9.67 18.88 10.42
N ILE A 146 10.67 18.10 10.01
CA ILE A 146 10.98 16.80 10.59
C ILE A 146 12.35 16.90 11.26
N PRO A 147 12.41 17.05 12.60
CA PRO A 147 13.66 16.99 13.33
C PRO A 147 14.21 15.57 13.30
N TYR A 148 15.45 15.42 12.84
CA TYR A 148 16.15 14.14 12.87
C TYR A 148 17.63 14.35 13.21
N SER A 149 18.05 13.77 14.33
CA SER A 149 19.36 14.02 14.94
C SER A 149 19.58 15.53 15.17
N SER A 150 20.59 16.14 14.55
CA SER A 150 20.90 17.58 14.64
C SER A 150 20.40 18.40 13.44
N LYS A 151 19.65 17.80 12.52
CA LYS A 151 19.13 18.44 11.30
C LYS A 151 17.60 18.53 11.34
N THR A 152 17.06 19.49 10.60
CA THR A 152 15.62 19.56 10.30
C THR A 152 15.43 19.36 8.81
N TYR A 153 14.62 18.39 8.44
CA TYR A 153 14.31 18.07 7.06
C TYR A 153 12.92 18.63 6.72
N ILE A 154 12.80 19.20 5.52
CA ILE A 154 11.56 19.81 5.03
C ILE A 154 11.24 19.12 3.70
N PRO A 155 10.23 18.24 3.66
CA PRO A 155 9.83 17.63 2.41
C PRO A 155 9.23 18.65 1.45
N ASP A 156 9.47 18.44 0.15
CA ASP A 156 8.91 19.31 -0.89
C ASP A 156 7.38 19.30 -0.87
N PHE A 157 6.78 18.10 -0.83
CA PHE A 157 5.34 17.91 -0.74
C PHE A 157 4.98 16.83 0.27
N THR A 158 3.93 17.08 1.03
CA THR A 158 3.35 16.11 1.96
C THR A 158 1.87 15.90 1.66
N PHE A 159 1.43 14.67 1.81
CA PHE A 159 0.06 14.21 1.52
C PHE A 159 -0.46 13.46 2.74
N GLU A 160 -1.43 14.04 3.45
CA GLU A 160 -2.01 13.42 4.65
C GLU A 160 -2.81 12.16 4.29
N ASP A 161 -3.60 12.23 3.21
CA ASP A 161 -4.50 11.16 2.75
C ASP A 161 -3.77 9.85 2.45
N ILE A 162 -2.54 9.94 1.93
CA ILE A 162 -1.70 8.76 1.64
C ILE A 162 -0.60 8.54 2.68
N ASN A 163 -0.57 9.31 3.77
CA ASN A 163 0.53 9.32 4.74
C ASN A 163 1.91 9.31 4.03
N GLY A 164 2.08 10.25 3.11
CA GLY A 164 3.18 10.21 2.16
C GLY A 164 3.88 11.53 1.89
N VAL A 165 5.08 11.39 1.35
CA VAL A 165 5.98 12.47 0.94
C VAL A 165 6.28 12.30 -0.54
N VAL A 166 6.30 13.41 -1.28
CA VAL A 166 6.95 13.49 -2.58
C VAL A 166 8.14 14.44 -2.46
N GLU A 167 9.33 13.93 -2.76
CA GLU A 167 10.61 14.66 -2.72
C GLU A 167 11.18 14.74 -4.14
N VAL A 168 11.60 15.93 -4.58
CA VAL A 168 12.08 16.17 -5.93
C VAL A 168 13.59 16.28 -5.92
N LYS A 169 14.24 15.60 -6.87
CA LYS A 169 15.69 15.71 -7.10
C LYS A 169 15.98 16.02 -8.56
N PHE A 170 16.89 16.95 -8.82
CA PHE A 170 17.31 17.27 -10.20
C PHE A 170 18.73 16.78 -10.52
N CYS A 171 18.83 15.93 -11.54
CA CYS A 171 20.11 15.44 -12.06
C CYS A 171 20.51 16.19 -13.32
N ASN A 172 21.58 16.98 -13.25
CA ASN A 172 22.05 17.82 -14.35
C ASN A 172 23.46 17.47 -14.86
N ASN A 173 24.14 16.52 -14.23
CA ASN A 173 25.44 15.99 -14.63
C ASN A 173 25.70 14.62 -13.96
N ILE A 174 26.77 13.91 -14.37
CA ILE A 174 27.13 12.57 -13.85
C ILE A 174 27.58 12.58 -12.38
N GLU A 175 28.26 13.62 -11.92
CA GLU A 175 28.70 13.70 -10.51
C GLU A 175 27.49 13.83 -9.59
N ARG A 176 26.48 14.58 -10.03
CA ARG A 176 25.23 14.80 -9.31
C ARG A 176 24.48 13.50 -9.04
N GLU A 177 24.53 12.51 -9.93
CA GLU A 177 23.90 11.19 -9.72
C GLU A 177 24.30 10.56 -8.38
N LYS A 178 25.60 10.62 -8.02
CA LYS A 178 26.11 10.04 -6.77
C LYS A 178 25.70 10.84 -5.54
N GLU A 179 25.70 12.16 -5.66
CA GLU A 179 25.24 13.04 -4.58
C GLU A 179 23.76 12.82 -4.29
N LEU A 180 22.95 12.63 -5.33
CA LEU A 180 21.53 12.34 -5.19
C LEU A 180 21.27 11.05 -4.41
N ILE A 181 22.05 9.99 -4.64
CA ILE A 181 21.91 8.74 -3.88
C ILE A 181 22.16 8.99 -2.38
N ALA A 182 23.16 9.79 -2.03
CA ALA A 182 23.44 10.11 -0.62
C ALA A 182 22.31 10.95 0.00
N GLU A 183 21.84 11.98 -0.70
CA GLU A 183 20.73 12.84 -0.24
C GLU A 183 19.44 12.03 -0.06
N ILE A 184 19.08 11.20 -1.03
CA ILE A 184 17.88 10.34 -0.96
C ILE A 184 17.95 9.40 0.25
N ASN A 185 19.10 8.79 0.52
CA ASN A 185 19.25 7.91 1.68
C ASN A 185 19.13 8.66 3.01
N ASP A 186 19.69 9.86 3.11
CA ASP A 186 19.52 10.73 4.29
C ASP A 186 18.04 11.12 4.48
N ASP A 187 17.35 11.49 3.40
CA ASP A 187 15.94 11.87 3.40
C ASP A 187 15.04 10.69 3.78
N ILE A 188 15.31 9.47 3.27
CA ILE A 188 14.58 8.24 3.65
C ILE A 188 14.65 8.03 5.17
N GLN A 189 15.83 8.19 5.78
CA GLN A 189 15.98 8.00 7.23
C GLN A 189 15.15 9.00 8.02
N ALA A 190 15.14 10.27 7.62
CA ALA A 190 14.37 11.30 8.31
C ALA A 190 12.85 11.11 8.08
N TYR A 191 12.42 10.97 6.82
CA TYR A 191 11.00 10.96 6.45
C TYR A 191 10.28 9.70 6.92
N SER A 192 10.96 8.55 6.95
CA SER A 192 10.39 7.28 7.44
C SER A 192 10.02 7.30 8.93
N THR A 193 10.50 8.28 9.70
CA THR A 193 10.08 8.47 11.10
C THR A 193 8.61 8.91 11.22
N ARG A 194 8.06 9.51 10.18
CA ARG A 194 6.71 10.11 10.19
C ARG A 194 5.80 9.57 9.09
N TYR A 195 6.34 9.30 7.90
CA TYR A 195 5.56 8.95 6.72
C TYR A 195 5.77 7.50 6.30
N LYS A 196 4.70 6.86 5.83
CA LYS A 196 4.70 5.45 5.39
C LYS A 196 5.06 5.29 3.92
N ASN A 197 4.79 6.30 3.10
CA ASN A 197 4.99 6.25 1.65
C ASN A 197 5.92 7.39 1.22
N LEU A 198 7.09 7.06 0.71
CA LEU A 198 8.08 8.03 0.23
C LEU A 198 8.22 7.88 -1.28
N ILE A 199 7.96 8.95 -2.02
CA ILE A 199 8.06 8.97 -3.47
C ILE A 199 9.16 9.96 -3.86
N PHE A 200 10.24 9.47 -4.43
CA PHE A 200 11.32 10.33 -4.94
C PHE A 200 11.13 10.53 -6.43
N VAL A 201 11.03 11.80 -6.86
CA VAL A 201 10.92 12.17 -8.27
C VAL A 201 12.25 12.73 -8.74
N ILE A 202 12.97 11.94 -9.52
CA ILE A 202 14.27 12.30 -10.06
C ILE A 202 14.11 12.76 -11.49
N TYR A 203 14.27 14.06 -11.71
CA TYR A 203 14.25 14.62 -13.06
C TYR A 203 15.65 14.60 -13.64
N ASP A 204 15.89 13.70 -14.60
CA ASP A 204 17.16 13.56 -15.30
C ASP A 204 17.18 14.48 -16.53
N GLY A 205 17.82 15.63 -16.37
CA GLY A 205 17.86 16.66 -17.39
C GLY A 205 18.71 16.32 -18.61
N GLY A 206 19.52 15.27 -18.59
CA GLY A 206 20.45 14.97 -19.70
C GLY A 206 20.68 13.49 -19.99
N GLY A 207 19.89 12.59 -19.40
CA GLY A 207 20.09 11.16 -19.54
C GLY A 207 21.36 10.68 -18.82
N PHE A 208 21.72 11.33 -17.70
CA PHE A 208 22.91 10.99 -16.93
C PHE A 208 22.76 9.66 -16.18
N ILE A 209 21.53 9.32 -15.77
CA ILE A 209 21.22 8.04 -15.14
C ILE A 209 21.07 7.00 -16.24
N ARG A 210 22.14 6.23 -16.46
CA ARG A 210 22.22 5.26 -17.57
C ARG A 210 21.41 4.00 -17.30
N ASP A 211 21.52 3.48 -16.07
CA ASP A 211 20.88 2.24 -15.64
C ASP A 211 19.80 2.57 -14.60
N GLU A 212 18.61 2.92 -15.10
CA GLU A 212 17.47 3.28 -14.26
C GLU A 212 17.01 2.11 -13.39
N GLU A 213 17.02 0.88 -13.92
CA GLU A 213 16.57 -0.30 -13.19
C GLU A 213 17.47 -0.53 -11.97
N LYS A 214 18.79 -0.49 -12.16
CA LYS A 214 19.72 -0.63 -11.05
C LYS A 214 19.59 0.52 -10.05
N PHE A 215 19.50 1.76 -10.54
CA PHE A 215 19.34 2.94 -9.69
C PHE A 215 18.11 2.80 -8.78
N LYS A 216 16.97 2.37 -9.35
CA LYS A 216 15.74 2.11 -8.59
C LYS A 216 15.90 0.94 -7.63
N GLN A 217 16.42 -0.20 -8.08
CA GLN A 217 16.58 -1.41 -7.26
C GLN A 217 17.41 -1.19 -5.99
N ASP A 218 18.44 -0.35 -6.07
CA ASP A 218 19.33 -0.07 -4.94
C ASP A 218 18.68 0.84 -3.86
N ILE A 219 17.57 1.52 -4.17
CA ILE A 219 16.90 2.51 -3.30
C ILE A 219 15.48 2.08 -2.91
N GLU A 220 14.73 1.50 -3.84
CA GLU A 220 13.31 1.17 -3.66
C GLU A 220 13.08 0.10 -2.59
N SER A 221 11.95 0.23 -1.91
CA SER A 221 11.52 -0.72 -0.89
C SER A 221 9.99 -0.74 -0.80
N LYS A 222 9.42 -1.46 0.16
CA LYS A 222 7.96 -1.50 0.34
C LYS A 222 7.32 -0.12 0.57
N SER A 223 8.07 0.82 1.12
CA SER A 223 7.63 2.17 1.48
C SER A 223 8.31 3.27 0.66
N VAL A 224 9.20 2.91 -0.27
CA VAL A 224 10.00 3.87 -1.04
C VAL A 224 9.84 3.55 -2.52
N VAL A 225 9.38 4.53 -3.29
CA VAL A 225 9.22 4.47 -4.74
C VAL A 225 10.11 5.53 -5.38
N VAL A 226 10.80 5.20 -6.47
CA VAL A 226 11.66 6.12 -7.21
C VAL A 226 11.14 6.26 -8.64
N GLU A 227 10.73 7.47 -8.99
CA GLU A 227 10.28 7.83 -10.34
C GLU A 227 11.33 8.67 -11.05
N ILE A 228 11.93 8.11 -12.09
CA ILE A 228 12.93 8.80 -12.92
C ILE A 228 12.23 9.34 -14.17
N VAL A 229 12.33 10.66 -14.38
CA VAL A 229 11.75 11.35 -15.54
C VAL A 229 12.88 11.95 -16.37
N LYS A 230 13.11 11.39 -17.56
CA LYS A 230 14.14 11.88 -18.48
C LYS A 230 13.63 13.02 -19.35
N HIS A 231 14.46 14.06 -19.52
CA HIS A 231 14.23 15.11 -20.51
C HIS A 231 14.47 14.61 -21.93
#